data_AF-A0A376TH42-F1
#
_entry.id   AF-A0A376TH42-F1
#
_cell.length_a   1.000
_cell.length_b   1.000
_cell.length_c   1.000
_cell.angle_alpha   90.00
_cell.angle_beta   90.00
_cell.angle_gamma   90.00
#
_symmetry.space_group_name_H-M   'P 1'
#
loop_
_entity.id
_entity.type
_entity.pdbx_description
1 polymer ?
#
loop_
_entity_poly.entity_id
_entity_poly.type
_entity_poly.pdbx_seq_one_letter_code
_entity_poly.pdbx_strand_id
1 'polypeptide(L)'
;MQAHENELGDFVLHMDGLANDFLPDAGRWQWRYWGKGSFTPMNATWDVAGKGEWHDSTITLTDLSTGFDQLQYGTMTVEKPRLILDKPVVWVRDAQHPSFSGALSLDAGKRCSLAAVCYRHQP
;
A
#
# COMPACT_ATOMS: atom_id res chain seq x y z
N MET A 1 -15.49 -1.35 8.34
CA MET A 1 -15.95 -2.69 7.89
C MET A 1 -14.91 -3.69 8.36
N GLN A 2 -15.30 -4.79 8.99
CA GLN A 2 -14.42 -5.93 9.27
C GLN A 2 -14.80 -7.01 8.26
N ALA A 3 -13.83 -7.46 7.46
CA ALA A 3 -14.01 -8.55 6.51
C ALA A 3 -13.00 -9.64 6.88
N HIS A 4 -13.46 -10.90 6.85
CA HIS A 4 -12.70 -12.07 7.23
C HIS A 4 -12.67 -13.01 6.02
N GLU A 5 -11.48 -13.34 5.54
CA GLU A 5 -11.29 -14.33 4.48
C GLU A 5 -10.23 -15.35 4.92
N ASN A 6 -10.65 -16.61 5.06
CA ASN A 6 -9.93 -17.67 5.76
C ASN A 6 -8.53 -18.00 5.20
N GLU A 7 -8.21 -17.58 3.96
CA GLU A 7 -6.93 -17.92 3.32
C GLU A 7 -5.89 -16.80 3.42
N LEU A 8 -6.31 -15.55 3.61
CA LEU A 8 -5.41 -14.39 3.59
C LEU A 8 -5.07 -13.87 5.00
N GLY A 9 -5.93 -14.11 6.00
CA GLY A 9 -5.75 -13.62 7.37
C GLY A 9 -6.80 -12.59 7.78
N ASP A 10 -6.77 -12.21 9.06
CA ASP A 10 -7.69 -11.22 9.63
C ASP A 10 -7.24 -9.82 9.25
N PHE A 11 -8.16 -8.98 8.82
CA PHE A 11 -7.86 -7.57 8.62
C PHE A 11 -8.99 -6.65 9.07
N VAL A 12 -8.59 -5.44 9.49
CA VAL A 12 -9.50 -4.35 9.80
C VAL A 12 -9.09 -3.17 8.95
N LEU A 13 -10.04 -2.66 8.17
CA LEU A 13 -9.88 -1.44 7.39
C LEU A 13 -10.93 -0.42 7.81
N HIS A 14 -10.44 0.76 8.15
CA HIS A 14 -11.22 1.95 8.39
C HIS A 14 -11.03 2.90 7.22
N MET A 15 -12.12 3.56 6.87
CA MET A 15 -12.13 4.62 5.88
C MET A 15 -13.05 5.72 6.40
N ASP A 16 -12.55 6.93 6.37
CA ASP A 16 -13.27 8.14 6.74
C ASP A 16 -13.17 9.10 5.56
N GLY A 17 -14.23 9.85 5.28
CA GLY A 17 -14.22 10.75 4.14
C GLY A 17 -15.28 11.84 4.23
N LEU A 18 -14.96 12.96 3.59
CA LEU A 18 -15.82 14.14 3.52
C LEU A 18 -15.91 14.58 2.05
N ALA A 19 -17.13 14.76 1.56
CA ALA A 19 -17.40 15.24 0.21
C ALA A 19 -18.06 16.62 0.26
N ASN A 20 -17.62 17.52 -0.61
CA ASN A 20 -18.26 18.79 -0.91
C ASN A 20 -18.60 18.81 -2.41
N ASP A 21 -19.81 19.28 -2.74
CA ASP A 21 -20.32 19.37 -4.11
C ASP A 21 -20.23 18.04 -4.88
N PHE A 22 -20.80 16.96 -4.36
CA PHE A 22 -20.65 15.61 -4.92
C PHE A 22 -21.40 15.43 -6.26
N LEU A 23 -20.77 15.80 -7.37
CA LEU A 23 -21.10 15.34 -8.72
C LEU A 23 -19.95 14.44 -9.22
N PRO A 24 -20.20 13.48 -10.15
CA PRO A 24 -19.19 12.51 -10.58
C PRO A 24 -17.86 13.11 -11.05
N ASP A 25 -17.90 14.35 -11.55
CA ASP A 25 -16.75 15.02 -12.19
C ASP A 25 -16.57 16.49 -11.75
N ALA A 26 -17.41 16.97 -10.84
CA ALA A 26 -17.33 18.32 -10.28
C ALA A 26 -17.49 18.16 -8.78
N GLY A 27 -16.46 18.51 -8.01
CA GLY A 27 -16.51 18.34 -6.56
C GLY A 27 -15.19 17.92 -5.94
N ARG A 28 -15.17 17.99 -4.61
CA ARG A 28 -14.02 17.64 -3.79
C ARG A 28 -14.40 16.56 -2.79
N TRP A 29 -13.77 15.40 -2.90
CA TRP A 29 -13.88 14.33 -1.91
C TRP A 29 -12.52 14.06 -1.29
N GLN A 30 -12.42 14.28 0.02
CA GLN A 30 -11.22 13.97 0.80
C GLN A 30 -11.47 12.69 1.59
N TRP A 31 -10.48 11.82 1.65
CA TRP A 31 -10.56 10.59 2.45
C TRP A 31 -9.29 10.34 3.22
N ARG A 32 -9.45 9.59 4.30
CA ARG A 32 -8.40 8.99 5.12
C ARG A 32 -8.73 7.52 5.24
N TYR A 33 -7.72 6.68 5.21
CA TYR A 33 -7.86 5.26 5.47
C TYR A 33 -6.74 4.80 6.39
N TRP A 34 -7.06 3.81 7.19
CA TRP A 34 -6.06 3.13 8.01
C TRP A 34 -6.55 1.73 8.33
N GLY A 35 -5.61 0.82 8.48
CA GLY A 35 -5.93 -0.57 8.72
C GLY A 35 -4.72 -1.36 9.11
N LYS A 36 -5.00 -2.58 9.54
CA LYS A 36 -3.99 -3.57 9.86
C LYS A 36 -4.56 -4.95 9.65
N GLY A 37 -3.70 -5.93 9.45
CA GLY A 37 -4.10 -7.31 9.37
C GLY A 37 -2.96 -8.28 9.52
N SER A 38 -3.30 -9.56 9.49
CA SER A 38 -2.35 -10.63 9.23
C SER A 38 -2.35 -10.98 7.75
N PHE A 39 -1.22 -11.49 7.28
CA PHE A 39 -1.03 -12.12 6.00
C PHE A 39 -0.51 -13.53 6.25
N THR A 40 -1.45 -14.46 6.44
CA THR A 40 -1.18 -15.85 6.85
C THR A 40 -0.16 -16.56 5.94
N PRO A 41 -0.18 -16.39 4.60
CA PRO A 41 0.78 -17.06 3.71
C PRO A 41 2.26 -16.74 4.01
N MET A 42 2.55 -15.58 4.59
CA MET A 42 3.93 -15.18 4.98
C MET A 42 4.13 -15.12 6.49
N ASN A 43 3.13 -15.55 7.28
CA ASN A 43 3.09 -15.36 8.73
C ASN A 43 3.50 -13.94 9.14
N ALA A 44 2.98 -12.95 8.42
CA ALA A 44 3.33 -11.55 8.59
C ALA A 44 2.12 -10.77 9.09
N THR A 45 2.36 -9.64 9.75
CA THR A 45 1.34 -8.62 9.99
C THR A 45 1.66 -7.39 9.16
N TRP A 46 0.61 -6.67 8.77
CA TRP A 46 0.74 -5.46 7.99
C TRP A 46 -0.09 -4.34 8.61
N ASP A 47 0.35 -3.11 8.37
CA ASP A 47 -0.42 -1.90 8.63
C ASP A 47 -0.40 -1.01 7.40
N VAL A 48 -1.49 -0.28 7.22
CA VAL A 48 -1.62 0.72 6.16
C VAL A 48 -2.27 1.96 6.74
N ALA A 49 -1.81 3.12 6.30
CA ALA A 49 -2.50 4.37 6.48
C ALA A 49 -2.25 5.28 5.29
N GLY A 50 -3.20 6.15 5.00
CA GLY A 50 -3.03 7.15 3.98
C GLY A 50 -4.18 8.11 3.90
N LYS A 51 -4.03 9.11 3.05
CA LYS A 51 -5.09 10.04 2.72
C LYS A 51 -4.92 10.54 1.29
N GLY A 52 -6.05 10.90 0.72
CA GLY A 52 -6.09 11.44 -0.62
C GLY A 52 -7.27 12.37 -0.81
N GLU A 53 -7.29 12.92 -2.00
CA GLU A 53 -8.32 13.81 -2.46
C GLU A 53 -8.66 13.48 -3.91
N TRP A 54 -9.94 13.52 -4.22
CA TRP A 54 -10.47 13.56 -5.57
C TRP A 54 -11.00 14.96 -5.73
N HIS A 55 -10.45 15.69 -6.68
CA HIS A 55 -10.91 17.01 -7.07
C HIS A 55 -11.14 17.02 -8.58
N ASP A 56 -12.40 17.15 -8.97
CA ASP A 56 -12.86 17.14 -10.37
C ASP A 56 -12.36 15.91 -11.15
N SER A 57 -11.40 16.07 -12.07
CA SER A 57 -10.84 14.96 -12.85
C SER A 57 -9.56 14.36 -12.24
N THR A 58 -9.11 14.84 -11.08
CA THR A 58 -7.80 14.49 -10.52
C THR A 58 -7.92 13.77 -9.19
N ILE A 59 -7.30 12.60 -9.09
CA ILE A 59 -7.13 11.82 -7.86
C ILE A 59 -5.69 12.02 -7.38
N THR A 60 -5.52 12.52 -6.16
CA THR A 60 -4.22 12.74 -5.53
C THR A 60 -4.13 11.94 -4.24
N LEU A 61 -3.15 11.02 -4.15
CA LEU A 61 -2.74 10.41 -2.90
C LEU A 61 -1.60 11.24 -2.33
N THR A 62 -1.86 11.92 -1.22
CA THR A 62 -0.87 12.81 -0.58
C THR A 62 -0.03 12.10 0.47
N ASP A 63 -0.59 11.04 1.07
CA ASP A 63 0.11 10.21 2.02
C ASP A 63 -0.24 8.73 1.80
N LEU A 64 0.81 7.91 1.82
CA LEU A 64 0.76 6.47 1.91
C LEU A 64 1.86 6.05 2.87
N SER A 65 1.50 5.22 3.83
CA SER A 65 2.43 4.47 4.65
C SER A 65 1.86 3.07 4.77
N THR A 66 2.51 2.10 4.13
CA THR A 66 2.20 0.69 4.33
C THR A 66 3.46 -0.03 4.78
N GLY A 67 3.31 -1.04 5.63
CA GLY A 67 4.44 -1.85 6.03
C GLY A 67 4.04 -3.22 6.51
N PHE A 68 5.05 -4.08 6.56
CA PHE A 68 4.95 -5.41 7.12
C PHE A 68 5.89 -5.51 8.32
N ASP A 69 5.61 -6.41 9.27
CA ASP A 69 6.61 -6.78 10.29
C ASP A 69 7.76 -7.61 9.69
N GLN A 70 7.45 -8.40 8.68
CA GLN A 70 8.40 -9.11 7.83
C GLN A 70 7.81 -9.31 6.42
N LEU A 71 8.68 -9.32 5.41
CA LEU A 71 8.32 -9.72 4.05
C LEU A 71 9.27 -10.80 3.58
N GLN A 72 8.70 -11.94 3.17
CA GLN A 72 9.46 -13.07 2.63
C GLN A 72 9.29 -13.10 1.11
N TYR A 73 10.41 -13.10 0.39
CA TYR A 73 10.43 -13.24 -1.06
C TYR A 73 11.49 -14.27 -1.46
N GLY A 74 11.03 -15.47 -1.83
CA GLY A 74 11.92 -16.60 -2.07
C GLY A 74 12.71 -16.95 -0.80
N THR A 75 14.05 -16.88 -0.89
CA THR A 75 14.95 -17.10 0.26
C THR A 75 15.34 -15.82 0.99
N MET A 76 14.78 -14.68 0.57
CA MET A 76 15.08 -13.38 1.14
C MET A 76 14.04 -13.01 2.21
N THR A 77 14.52 -12.63 3.39
CA THR A 77 13.67 -12.05 4.45
C THR A 77 14.05 -10.60 4.66
N VAL A 78 13.06 -9.73 4.55
CA VAL A 78 13.18 -8.30 4.81
C VAL A 78 12.49 -8.00 6.14
N GLU A 79 13.24 -7.49 7.11
CA GLU A 79 12.69 -7.12 8.42
C GLU A 79 12.07 -5.73 8.38
N LYS A 80 10.78 -5.63 8.74
CA LYS A 80 10.02 -4.39 8.88
C LYS A 80 10.03 -3.45 7.66
N PRO A 81 9.79 -3.94 6.43
CA PRO A 81 9.79 -3.06 5.27
C PRO A 81 8.67 -2.03 5.34
N ARG A 82 8.95 -0.82 4.88
CA ARG A 82 7.98 0.29 4.77
C ARG A 82 7.96 0.82 3.35
N LEU A 83 6.78 0.92 2.76
CA LEU A 83 6.54 1.61 1.50
C LEU A 83 5.87 2.95 1.81
N ILE A 84 6.48 4.03 1.34
CA ILE A 84 6.03 5.41 1.54
C ILE A 84 5.96 6.16 0.20
N LEU A 85 5.26 7.29 0.20
CA LEU A 85 5.37 8.25 -0.91
C LEU A 85 6.62 9.12 -0.73
N ASP A 86 7.45 9.19 -1.77
CA ASP A 86 8.45 10.25 -1.91
C ASP A 86 7.83 11.51 -2.51
N LYS A 87 6.83 11.31 -3.37
CA LYS A 87 6.02 12.37 -3.99
C LYS A 87 4.56 11.93 -4.04
N PRO A 88 3.61 12.88 -3.94
CA PRO A 88 2.20 12.56 -4.13
C PRO A 88 1.98 11.78 -5.43
N VAL A 89 1.13 10.76 -5.36
CA VAL A 89 0.65 10.11 -6.58
C VAL A 89 -0.50 10.95 -7.12
N VAL A 90 -0.38 11.42 -8.35
CA VAL A 90 -1.39 12.23 -9.04
C VAL A 90 -1.85 11.48 -10.27
N TRP A 91 -3.14 11.18 -10.32
CA TRP A 91 -3.81 10.56 -11.46
C TRP A 91 -4.84 11.54 -12.03
N VAL A 92 -4.51 12.14 -13.18
CA VAL A 92 -5.44 12.96 -13.96
C VAL A 92 -6.20 12.05 -14.91
N ARG A 93 -7.51 12.02 -14.76
CA ARG A 93 -8.45 11.18 -15.52
C ARG A 93 -9.16 11.94 -16.65
N ASP A 94 -8.66 13.13 -16.98
CA ASP A 94 -9.15 13.88 -18.13
C ASP A 94 -9.03 13.04 -19.42
N ALA A 95 -10.11 12.99 -20.20
CA ALA A 95 -10.18 12.13 -21.37
C ALA A 95 -9.25 12.58 -22.51
N GLN A 96 -8.90 13.86 -22.56
CA GLN A 96 -8.06 14.46 -23.61
C GLN A 96 -6.59 14.45 -23.19
N HIS A 97 -6.33 14.64 -21.89
CA HIS A 97 -5.00 14.75 -21.31
C HIS A 97 -4.84 13.87 -20.06
N PRO A 98 -4.93 12.53 -20.19
CA PRO A 98 -4.72 11.65 -19.05
C PRO A 98 -3.25 11.65 -18.64
N SER A 99 -2.98 11.66 -17.33
CA SER A 99 -1.62 11.53 -16.83
C SER A 99 -1.58 10.81 -15.48
N PHE A 100 -0.47 10.14 -15.23
CA PHE A 100 -0.19 9.48 -13.97
C PHE A 100 1.24 9.79 -13.56
N SER A 101 1.42 10.27 -12.33
CA SER A 101 2.72 10.65 -11.80
C SER A 101 2.81 10.37 -10.32
N GLY A 102 4.03 10.24 -9.80
CA GLY A 102 4.29 9.99 -8.39
C GLY A 102 5.65 9.36 -8.19
N ALA A 103 6.04 9.21 -6.93
CA ALA A 103 7.25 8.48 -6.57
C ALA A 103 7.02 7.72 -5.27
N LEU A 104 7.40 6.45 -5.26
CA LEU A 104 7.29 5.54 -4.13
C LEU A 104 8.68 5.10 -3.72
N SER A 105 8.93 5.04 -2.41
CA SER A 105 10.15 4.46 -1.86
C SER A 105 9.81 3.27 -0.98
N LEU A 106 10.55 2.18 -1.19
CA LEU A 106 10.54 1.01 -0.34
C LEU A 106 11.79 1.02 0.53
N ASP A 107 11.60 1.27 1.82
CA ASP A 107 12.62 1.04 2.84
C ASP A 107 12.58 -0.44 3.23
N ALA A 108 13.64 -1.18 2.88
CA ALA A 108 13.81 -2.59 3.24
C ALA A 108 14.37 -2.79 4.66
N GLY A 109 14.49 -1.73 5.46
CA GLY A 109 15.05 -1.80 6.80
C GLY A 109 16.55 -2.14 6.80
N LYS A 110 17.10 -2.36 8.01
CA LYS A 110 18.54 -2.58 8.22
C LYS A 110 19.00 -4.03 8.04
N ARG A 111 18.07 -4.98 7.96
CA ARG A 111 18.36 -6.41 7.87
C ARG A 111 17.58 -7.04 6.72
N CYS A 112 18.34 -7.35 5.68
CA CYS A 112 17.92 -8.18 4.57
C CYS A 112 18.82 -9.41 4.58
N SER A 113 18.27 -10.61 4.78
CA SER A 113 19.02 -11.87 4.76
C SER A 113 18.65 -12.68 3.54
N LEU A 114 19.63 -13.29 2.89
CA LEU A 114 19.44 -14.20 1.76
C LEU A 114 19.98 -15.57 2.16
N ALA A 115 19.11 -16.58 2.25
CA ALA A 115 19.59 -17.96 2.39
C ALA A 115 20.05 -18.47 1.02
N ALA A 116 21.36 -18.61 0.82
CA ALA A 116 21.90 -19.27 -0.35
C ALA A 116 21.63 -20.78 -0.28
N VAL A 117 20.87 -21.32 -1.24
CA VAL A 117 20.71 -22.76 -1.41
C VAL A 117 22.01 -23.30 -2.01
N CYS A 118 22.90 -23.82 -1.16
CA CYS A 118 24.06 -24.59 -1.63
C CYS A 118 23.57 -25.92 -2.20
N TYR A 119 23.40 -26.01 -3.52
CA TYR A 119 23.19 -27.29 -4.20
C TYR A 119 24.45 -28.14 -4.04
N ARG A 120 24.38 -29.15 -3.16
CA ARG A 120 25.42 -30.17 -3.03
C ARG A 120 25.22 -31.15 -4.18
N HIS A 121 26.00 -31.00 -5.24
CA HIS A 121 26.16 -32.06 -6.25
C HIS A 121 26.78 -33.27 -5.54
N GLN A 122 26.07 -34.39 -5.52
CA GLN A 122 26.58 -35.67 -5.07
C GLN A 122 26.79 -36.53 -6.33
N PRO A 123 27.92 -37.25 -6.42
CA PRO A 123 28.54 -37.66 -7.69
C PRO A 123 27.80 -38.73 -8.48
#